data_AF-A0A977KSL1-F1
#
_entry.id   AF-A0A977KSL1-F1
#
_cell.length_a   1.000
_cell.length_b   1.000
_cell.length_c   1.000
_cell.angle_alpha   90.00
_cell.angle_beta   90.00
_cell.angle_gamma   90.00
#
_symmetry.space_group_name_H-M   'P 1'
#
loop_
_entity.id
_entity.type
_entity.pdbx_description
1 polymer ?
#
loop_
_entity_poly.entity_id
_entity_poly.type
_entity_poly.pdbx_seq_one_letter_code
_entity_poly.pdbx_strand_id
1 'polypeptide(L)'
;MSTDFAERKMEVNDLSFDGIVHCLNEVIGKIDDPRSVSNATKYSLREAILGAFAAFFMQNESFLEYQRQLNSRCGRDNAQSLFGLEKIPTVEQIRNIVDGVAASSLFPLFGLIYQALRSMGFLKAYEILRGNLLVAMDGTNYYSSEKVNCPCCSTKTSKQGKVTYFHQALLPVIVSPDHESVFSLPPEFITPQDGSEKQDCEQNAAKRWISRAC
;
A
#
# COMPACT_ATOMS: atom_id res chain seq x y z
N MET A 1 17.97 6.85 8.78
CA MET A 1 17.81 6.43 7.36
C MET A 1 18.84 5.34 7.11
N SER A 2 18.50 4.09 7.41
CA SER A 2 19.42 2.97 7.20
C SER A 2 19.47 2.58 5.73
N THR A 3 20.68 2.53 5.21
CA THR A 3 21.14 2.29 3.84
C THR A 3 21.07 0.81 3.40
N ASP A 4 20.15 0.00 3.94
CA ASP A 4 20.17 -1.48 3.82
C ASP A 4 19.29 -2.07 2.70
N PHE A 5 18.91 -1.27 1.70
CA PHE A 5 18.27 -1.78 0.48
C PHE A 5 19.18 -1.75 -0.75
N ALA A 6 20.40 -1.25 -0.62
CA ALA A 6 21.29 -1.04 -1.77
C ALA A 6 21.88 -2.34 -2.37
N GLU A 7 21.70 -3.52 -1.77
CA GLU A 7 22.47 -4.72 -2.17
C GLU A 7 21.65 -5.94 -2.61
N ARG A 8 20.33 -6.02 -2.36
CA ARG A 8 19.55 -7.18 -2.85
C ARG A 8 19.16 -6.98 -4.31
N LYS A 9 19.82 -7.70 -5.23
CA LYS A 9 19.35 -7.87 -6.60
C LYS A 9 18.25 -8.92 -6.63
N MET A 10 17.05 -8.53 -7.03
CA MET A 10 15.98 -9.47 -7.36
C MET A 10 16.30 -10.18 -8.69
N GLU A 11 15.98 -11.47 -8.78
CA GLU A 11 16.04 -12.29 -10.00
C GLU A 11 14.66 -12.44 -10.65
N VAL A 12 14.59 -12.95 -11.89
CA VAL A 12 13.32 -13.05 -12.64
C VAL A 12 12.25 -13.85 -11.88
N ASN A 13 12.66 -14.89 -11.15
CA ASN A 13 11.75 -15.68 -10.33
C ASN A 13 11.18 -14.88 -9.14
N ASP A 14 11.86 -13.83 -8.69
CA ASP A 14 11.37 -12.95 -7.62
C ASP A 14 10.22 -12.04 -8.07
N LEU A 15 9.97 -11.93 -9.38
CA LEU A 15 8.80 -11.24 -9.94
C LEU A 15 7.56 -12.14 -10.08
N SER A 16 7.68 -13.43 -9.75
CA SER A 16 6.51 -14.29 -9.57
C SER A 16 5.67 -13.83 -8.37
N PHE A 17 4.42 -14.31 -8.28
CA PHE A 17 3.57 -14.02 -7.12
C PHE A 17 4.26 -14.39 -5.80
N ASP A 18 4.81 -15.60 -5.70
CA ASP A 18 5.49 -16.09 -4.50
C ASP A 18 6.76 -15.26 -4.19
N GLY A 19 7.49 -14.86 -5.23
CA GLY A 19 8.65 -13.97 -5.11
C GLY A 19 8.31 -12.60 -4.55
N ILE A 20 7.23 -11.99 -5.03
CA ILE A 20 6.74 -10.69 -4.55
C ILE A 20 6.21 -10.81 -3.13
N VAL A 21 5.47 -11.87 -2.80
CA VAL A 21 5.00 -12.13 -1.43
C VAL A 21 6.19 -12.33 -0.48
N HIS A 22 7.23 -13.04 -0.91
CA HIS A 22 8.46 -13.18 -0.13
C HIS A 22 9.15 -11.81 0.08
N CYS A 23 9.25 -10.96 -0.95
CA CYS A 23 9.78 -9.61 -0.80
C CYS A 23 8.93 -8.74 0.14
N LEU A 24 7.61 -8.83 0.09
CA LEU A 24 6.71 -8.16 1.02
C LEU A 24 6.99 -8.61 2.47
N ASN A 25 7.21 -9.90 2.70
CA ASN A 25 7.56 -10.43 4.01
C ASN A 25 8.89 -9.85 4.54
N GLU A 26 9.91 -9.74 3.69
CA GLU A 26 11.20 -9.14 4.04
C GLU A 26 11.05 -7.66 4.40
N VAL A 27 10.23 -6.90 3.66
CA VAL A 27 9.94 -5.50 3.97
C VAL A 27 9.22 -5.38 5.32
N ILE A 28 8.20 -6.21 5.55
CA ILE A 28 7.45 -6.27 6.81
C ILE A 28 8.38 -6.62 7.99
N GLY A 29 9.33 -7.53 7.81
CA GLY A 29 10.28 -7.94 8.85
C GLY A 29 11.18 -6.80 9.36
N LYS A 30 11.29 -5.70 8.60
CA LYS A 30 12.04 -4.50 8.99
C LYS A 30 11.18 -3.42 9.65
N ILE A 31 9.87 -3.64 9.78
CA ILE A 31 8.96 -2.69 10.43
C ILE A 31 8.98 -2.95 11.93
N ASP A 32 9.31 -1.92 12.71
CA ASP A 32 9.22 -1.98 14.17
C ASP A 32 7.75 -2.14 14.58
N ASP A 33 7.48 -3.10 15.47
CA ASP A 33 6.13 -3.28 16.01
C ASP A 33 5.79 -2.08 16.91
N PRO A 34 4.75 -1.30 16.57
CA PRO A 34 4.40 -0.11 17.35
C PRO A 34 3.80 -0.45 18.73
N ARG A 35 3.50 -1.73 18.98
CA ARG A 35 2.88 -2.19 20.23
C ARG A 35 3.92 -2.54 21.28
N SER A 36 3.59 -2.28 22.55
CA SER A 36 4.34 -2.82 23.68
C SER A 36 4.11 -4.33 23.85
N VAL A 37 5.15 -5.05 24.29
CA VAL A 37 5.10 -6.50 24.56
C VAL A 37 4.02 -6.79 25.61
N SER A 38 2.95 -7.49 25.20
CA SER A 38 1.78 -7.77 26.04
C SER A 38 0.88 -8.81 25.39
N ASN A 39 -0.29 -9.11 25.98
CA ASN A 39 -1.30 -9.95 25.32
C ASN A 39 -1.76 -9.39 23.95
N ALA A 40 -1.54 -8.10 23.68
CA ALA A 40 -1.82 -7.50 22.39
C ALA A 40 -0.90 -8.03 21.27
N THR A 41 0.23 -8.67 21.59
CA THR A 41 1.18 -9.25 20.62
C THR A 41 0.93 -10.74 20.35
N LYS A 42 -0.26 -11.26 20.67
CA LYS A 42 -0.68 -12.64 20.36
C LYS A 42 -0.57 -12.98 18.86
N TYR A 43 -0.81 -11.97 18.02
CA TYR A 43 -0.58 -12.01 16.58
C TYR A 43 0.66 -11.17 16.27
N SER A 44 1.56 -11.73 15.46
CA SER A 44 2.71 -11.01 14.95
C SER A 44 2.28 -9.85 14.05
N LEU A 45 3.12 -8.81 13.94
CA LEU A 45 2.91 -7.71 13.00
C LEU A 45 2.75 -8.23 11.57
N ARG A 46 3.56 -9.24 11.22
CA ARG A 46 3.52 -9.92 9.93
C ARG A 46 2.16 -10.53 9.63
N GLU A 47 1.60 -11.29 10.56
CA GLU A 47 0.28 -11.91 10.38
C GLU A 47 -0.83 -10.86 10.23
N ALA A 48 -0.73 -9.73 10.94
CA ALA A 48 -1.69 -8.65 10.84
C ALA A 48 -1.65 -7.95 9.47
N ILE A 49 -0.46 -7.59 9.00
CA ILE A 49 -0.29 -6.90 7.71
C ILE A 49 -0.66 -7.84 6.54
N LEU A 50 -0.19 -9.09 6.55
CA LEU A 50 -0.54 -10.05 5.52
C LEU A 50 -2.02 -10.45 5.57
N GLY A 51 -2.61 -10.57 6.75
CA GLY A 51 -4.04 -10.78 6.91
C GLY A 51 -4.85 -9.64 6.30
N ALA A 52 -4.39 -8.40 6.48
CA ALA A 52 -4.99 -7.23 5.83
C ALA A 52 -4.86 -7.29 4.31
N PHE A 53 -3.64 -7.54 3.82
CA PHE A 53 -3.33 -7.65 2.40
C PHE A 53 -4.17 -8.73 1.71
N ALA A 54 -4.25 -9.91 2.32
CA ALA A 54 -5.00 -11.04 1.80
C ALA A 54 -6.50 -10.74 1.68
N ALA A 55 -7.09 -10.01 2.63
CA ALA A 55 -8.49 -9.61 2.56
C ALA A 55 -8.80 -8.77 1.32
N PHE A 56 -7.92 -7.80 1.01
CA PHE A 56 -8.03 -6.94 -0.18
C PHE A 56 -7.68 -7.68 -1.48
N PHE A 57 -6.63 -8.50 -1.47
CA PHE A 57 -6.20 -9.29 -2.63
C PHE A 57 -7.30 -10.24 -3.11
N MET A 58 -8.00 -10.86 -2.15
CA MET A 58 -9.12 -11.76 -2.42
C MET A 58 -10.42 -11.03 -2.82
N GLN A 59 -10.39 -9.70 -2.94
CA GLN A 59 -11.52 -8.85 -3.33
C GLN A 59 -12.77 -9.05 -2.47
N ASN A 60 -12.60 -9.31 -1.17
CA ASN A 60 -13.74 -9.42 -0.26
C ASN A 60 -14.38 -8.04 -0.04
N GLU A 61 -15.71 -8.00 -0.02
CA GLU A 61 -16.47 -6.76 0.22
C GLU A 61 -16.18 -6.14 1.59
N SER A 62 -15.73 -6.95 2.55
CA SER A 62 -15.28 -6.47 3.86
C SER A 62 -14.36 -7.48 4.55
N PHE A 63 -13.64 -7.03 5.57
CA PHE A 63 -12.87 -7.91 6.46
C PHE A 63 -13.73 -8.94 7.20
N LEU A 64 -15.01 -8.62 7.48
CA LEU A 64 -15.93 -9.57 8.12
C LEU A 64 -16.32 -10.67 7.13
N GLU A 65 -16.58 -10.30 5.88
CA GLU A 65 -16.88 -11.26 4.82
C GLU A 65 -15.67 -12.16 4.53
N TYR A 66 -14.47 -11.56 4.49
CA TYR A 66 -13.23 -12.31 4.46
C TYR A 66 -13.22 -13.37 5.58
N GLN A 67 -13.41 -12.99 6.84
CA GLN A 67 -13.42 -13.93 7.97
C GLN A 67 -14.48 -15.05 7.85
N ARG A 68 -15.65 -14.76 7.28
CA ARG A 68 -16.67 -15.78 7.00
C ARG A 68 -16.23 -16.76 5.92
N GLN A 69 -15.59 -16.28 4.85
CA GLN A 69 -15.06 -17.11 3.79
C GLN A 69 -13.91 -18.02 4.25
N LEU A 70 -13.07 -17.55 5.18
CA LEU A 70 -12.02 -18.38 5.78
C LEU A 70 -12.63 -19.57 6.56
N ASN A 71 -13.69 -19.31 7.31
CA ASN A 71 -14.37 -20.32 8.13
C ASN A 71 -15.21 -21.31 7.31
N SER A 72 -15.72 -20.91 6.13
CA SER A 72 -16.62 -21.76 5.33
C SER A 72 -15.89 -22.79 4.45
N ARG A 73 -14.57 -22.63 4.21
CA ARG A 73 -13.79 -23.48 3.30
C ARG A 73 -13.04 -24.66 3.95
N CYS A 74 -13.40 -25.06 5.17
CA CYS A 74 -12.91 -26.29 5.82
C CYS A 74 -11.39 -26.53 5.71
N GLY A 75 -10.56 -25.55 6.09
CA GLY A 75 -9.15 -25.80 6.44
C GLY A 75 -8.14 -25.87 5.28
N ARG A 76 -8.49 -25.44 4.07
CA ARG A 76 -7.50 -25.00 3.06
C ARG A 76 -7.80 -23.57 2.67
N ASP A 77 -7.34 -22.68 3.53
CA ASP A 77 -7.57 -21.27 3.39
C ASP A 77 -6.52 -20.66 2.44
N ASN A 78 -6.97 -19.91 1.44
CA ASN A 78 -6.12 -19.14 0.52
C ASN A 78 -5.19 -18.19 1.29
N ALA A 79 -5.61 -17.71 2.45
CA ALA A 79 -4.80 -16.90 3.35
C ALA A 79 -3.57 -17.67 3.87
N GLN A 80 -3.76 -18.94 4.20
CA GLN A 80 -2.70 -19.82 4.69
C GLN A 80 -1.85 -20.36 3.52
N SER A 81 -2.47 -20.73 2.40
CA SER A 81 -1.76 -21.32 1.27
C SER A 81 -1.03 -20.31 0.39
N LEU A 82 -1.58 -19.11 0.15
CA LEU A 82 -0.96 -18.07 -0.68
C LEU A 82 -0.07 -17.12 0.12
N PHE A 83 -0.41 -16.84 1.37
CA PHE A 83 0.30 -15.84 2.19
C PHE A 83 1.04 -16.44 3.39
N GLY A 84 0.93 -17.75 3.61
CA GLY A 84 1.66 -18.44 4.68
C GLY A 84 1.21 -18.03 6.10
N LEU A 85 -0.03 -17.56 6.25
CA LEU A 85 -0.55 -17.13 7.55
C LEU A 85 -0.78 -18.34 8.48
N GLU A 86 -0.18 -18.34 9.67
CA GLU A 86 -0.43 -19.39 10.67
C GLU A 86 -1.69 -19.08 11.51
N LYS A 87 -1.79 -17.83 11.99
CA LYS A 87 -2.98 -17.33 12.70
C LYS A 87 -3.56 -16.13 11.95
N ILE A 88 -4.87 -16.12 11.82
CA ILE A 88 -5.59 -15.01 11.18
C ILE A 88 -6.18 -14.12 12.27
N PRO A 89 -5.75 -12.86 12.39
CA PRO A 89 -6.32 -11.94 13.37
C PRO A 89 -7.75 -11.55 13.02
N THR A 90 -8.55 -11.17 14.02
CA THR A 90 -9.88 -10.59 13.78
C THR A 90 -9.76 -9.22 13.12
N VAL A 91 -10.83 -8.73 12.51
CA VAL A 91 -10.87 -7.41 11.87
C VAL A 91 -10.41 -6.30 12.80
N GLU A 92 -10.88 -6.33 14.05
CA GLU A 92 -10.55 -5.36 15.07
C GLU A 92 -9.05 -5.41 15.41
N GLN A 93 -8.48 -6.62 15.49
CA GLN A 93 -7.04 -6.77 15.73
C GLN A 93 -6.22 -6.30 14.54
N ILE A 94 -6.64 -6.60 13.31
CA ILE A 94 -5.98 -6.09 12.10
C ILE A 94 -5.95 -4.56 12.14
N ARG A 95 -7.09 -3.91 12.38
CA ARG A 95 -7.16 -2.44 12.46
C ARG A 95 -6.29 -1.88 13.56
N ASN A 96 -6.42 -2.38 14.79
CA ASN A 96 -5.65 -1.91 15.94
C ASN A 96 -4.13 -1.99 15.72
N ILE A 97 -3.66 -3.00 14.98
CA ILE A 97 -2.24 -3.19 14.69
C ILE A 97 -1.81 -2.34 13.50
N VAL A 98 -2.51 -2.47 12.37
CA VAL A 98 -2.15 -1.85 11.09
C VAL A 98 -2.32 -0.33 11.12
N ASP A 99 -3.29 0.21 11.86
CA ASP A 99 -3.47 1.66 12.03
C ASP A 99 -2.27 2.31 12.75
N GLY A 100 -1.48 1.53 13.49
CA GLY A 100 -0.23 1.97 14.13
C GLY A 100 0.99 1.93 13.21
N VAL A 101 0.86 1.40 11.99
CA VAL A 101 1.97 1.24 11.04
C VAL A 101 1.89 2.34 9.98
N ALA A 102 2.97 3.11 9.83
CA ALA A 102 3.06 4.08 8.75
C ALA A 102 3.04 3.38 7.38
N ALA A 103 2.16 3.81 6.48
CA ALA A 103 2.07 3.24 5.13
C ALA A 103 3.38 3.37 4.33
N SER A 104 4.16 4.42 4.59
CA SER A 104 5.49 4.63 3.99
C SER A 104 6.48 3.51 4.31
N SER A 105 6.29 2.76 5.40
CA SER A 105 7.12 1.60 5.74
C SER A 105 7.01 0.47 4.70
N LEU A 106 5.95 0.44 3.89
CA LEU A 106 5.75 -0.52 2.80
C LEU A 106 6.28 -0.03 1.44
N PHE A 107 6.63 1.26 1.32
CA PHE A 107 7.09 1.85 0.06
C PHE A 107 8.38 1.22 -0.52
N PRO A 108 9.33 0.69 0.30
CA PRO A 108 10.49 0.00 -0.24
C PRO A 108 10.16 -1.16 -1.19
N LEU A 109 8.99 -1.82 -1.01
CA LEU A 109 8.56 -2.90 -1.91
C LEU A 109 8.40 -2.44 -3.35
N PHE A 110 7.81 -1.26 -3.57
CA PHE A 110 7.66 -0.69 -4.92
C PHE A 110 9.02 -0.39 -5.55
N GLY A 111 9.96 0.11 -4.75
CA GLY A 111 11.34 0.39 -5.21
C GLY A 111 12.07 -0.88 -5.64
N LEU A 112 11.94 -1.96 -4.85
CA LEU A 112 12.49 -3.28 -5.18
C LEU A 112 11.93 -3.80 -6.51
N ILE A 113 10.60 -3.81 -6.66
CA ILE A 113 9.93 -4.29 -7.87
C ILE A 113 10.34 -3.44 -9.09
N TYR A 114 10.38 -2.11 -8.95
CA TYR A 114 10.82 -1.22 -10.02
C TYR A 114 12.25 -1.51 -10.47
N GLN A 115 13.18 -1.67 -9.52
CA GLN A 115 14.58 -2.00 -9.82
C GLN A 115 14.71 -3.36 -10.51
N ALA A 116 13.94 -4.36 -10.07
CA ALA A 116 13.89 -5.67 -10.70
C ALA A 116 13.43 -5.57 -12.16
N LEU A 117 12.27 -4.93 -12.39
CA LEU A 117 11.72 -4.70 -13.73
C LEU A 117 12.69 -3.96 -14.65
N ARG A 118 13.38 -2.94 -14.12
CA ARG A 118 14.39 -2.17 -14.87
C ARG A 118 15.61 -3.03 -15.21
N SER A 119 16.18 -3.72 -14.23
CA SER A 119 17.44 -4.47 -14.40
C SER A 119 17.29 -5.66 -15.36
N MET A 120 16.11 -6.29 -15.38
CA MET A 120 15.77 -7.39 -16.27
C MET A 120 15.31 -6.91 -17.65
N GLY A 121 15.18 -5.60 -17.86
CA GLY A 121 14.83 -5.01 -19.15
C GLY A 121 13.33 -5.00 -19.47
N PHE A 122 12.45 -5.37 -18.55
CA PHE A 122 10.99 -5.31 -18.77
C PHE A 122 10.51 -3.88 -19.06
N LEU A 123 11.12 -2.89 -18.41
CA LEU A 123 10.75 -1.48 -18.63
C LEU A 123 11.17 -0.95 -20.01
N LYS A 124 12.04 -1.62 -20.76
CA LYS A 124 12.44 -1.19 -22.11
C LYS A 124 11.26 -1.16 -23.08
N ALA A 125 10.31 -2.08 -22.92
CA ALA A 125 9.10 -2.11 -23.74
C ALA A 125 8.14 -0.94 -23.42
N TYR A 126 8.33 -0.27 -22.29
CA TYR A 126 7.54 0.88 -21.85
C TYR A 126 8.25 2.22 -22.14
N GLU A 127 9.47 2.18 -22.68
CA GLU A 127 10.20 3.38 -23.05
C GLU A 127 9.62 3.99 -24.34
N ILE A 128 9.23 5.27 -24.25
CA ILE A 128 8.80 6.07 -25.38
C ILE A 128 9.55 7.39 -25.41
N LEU A 129 9.30 8.24 -26.41
CA LEU A 129 9.84 9.61 -26.49
C LEU A 129 11.34 9.69 -26.13
N ARG A 130 12.17 8.87 -26.81
CA ARG A 130 13.64 8.79 -26.61
C ARG A 130 14.06 8.19 -25.25
N GLY A 131 13.50 7.05 -24.88
CA GLY A 131 13.95 6.30 -23.70
C GLY A 131 13.32 6.73 -22.38
N ASN A 132 12.25 7.54 -22.42
CA ASN A 132 11.53 8.01 -21.24
C ASN A 132 10.36 7.09 -20.93
N LEU A 133 10.05 6.94 -19.64
CA LEU A 133 8.83 6.26 -19.20
C LEU A 133 7.71 7.29 -19.03
N LEU A 134 6.49 6.94 -19.46
CA LEU A 134 5.31 7.74 -19.10
C LEU A 134 4.81 7.34 -17.72
N VAL A 135 4.60 8.34 -16.88
CA VAL A 135 3.94 8.18 -15.58
C VAL A 135 2.62 8.93 -15.59
N ALA A 136 1.52 8.17 -15.57
CA ALA A 136 0.21 8.72 -15.32
C ALA A 136 0.03 8.93 -13.82
N MET A 137 -0.56 10.04 -13.41
CA MET A 137 -0.83 10.36 -12.01
C MET A 137 -2.29 10.79 -11.88
N ASP A 138 -3.03 10.13 -11.01
CA ASP A 138 -4.43 10.46 -10.74
C ASP A 138 -4.73 10.45 -9.24
N GLY A 139 -5.60 11.36 -8.81
CA GLY A 139 -6.01 11.49 -7.42
C GLY A 139 -7.26 10.65 -7.12
N THR A 140 -7.24 9.86 -6.06
CA THR A 140 -8.40 9.04 -5.67
C THR A 140 -8.81 9.23 -4.22
N ASN A 141 -10.12 9.23 -3.97
CA ASN A 141 -10.70 9.21 -2.63
C ASN A 141 -10.83 7.76 -2.16
N TYR A 142 -10.01 7.33 -1.20
CA TYR A 142 -10.07 5.96 -0.68
C TYR A 142 -10.84 5.84 0.64
N TYR A 143 -11.18 6.97 1.28
CA TYR A 143 -11.99 7.00 2.51
C TYR A 143 -12.86 8.24 2.56
N SER A 144 -14.09 8.10 3.06
CA SER A 144 -15.00 9.22 3.33
C SER A 144 -15.95 8.89 4.49
N SER A 145 -16.18 9.86 5.38
CA SER A 145 -17.09 9.72 6.51
C SER A 145 -17.62 11.08 6.96
N GLU A 146 -18.83 11.09 7.53
CA GLU A 146 -19.44 12.28 8.13
C GLU A 146 -19.34 12.27 9.67
N LYS A 147 -18.85 11.16 10.24
CA LYS A 147 -18.82 10.92 11.68
C LYS A 147 -17.44 10.66 12.22
N VAL A 148 -16.64 9.89 11.48
CA VAL A 148 -15.31 9.44 11.88
C VAL A 148 -14.27 10.26 11.14
N ASN A 149 -13.29 10.78 11.86
CA ASN A 149 -12.21 11.60 11.31
C ASN A 149 -10.90 11.36 12.06
N CYS A 150 -9.81 11.82 11.47
CA CYS A 150 -8.49 11.87 12.08
C CYS A 150 -7.75 13.16 11.65
N PRO A 151 -6.61 13.50 12.27
CA PRO A 151 -5.83 14.70 11.92
C PRO A 151 -5.37 14.76 10.46
N CYS A 152 -5.28 13.62 9.77
CA CYS A 152 -4.86 13.54 8.37
C CYS A 152 -6.03 13.70 7.37
N CYS A 153 -7.28 13.80 7.84
CA CYS A 153 -8.44 13.98 6.97
C CYS A 153 -8.46 15.38 6.34
N SER A 154 -8.75 15.42 5.04
CA SER A 154 -9.27 16.63 4.39
C SER A 154 -10.77 16.74 4.67
N THR A 155 -11.31 17.96 4.59
CA THR A 155 -12.73 18.26 4.86
C THR A 155 -13.40 18.97 3.68
N LYS A 156 -14.71 18.73 3.53
CA LYS A 156 -15.58 19.51 2.63
C LYS A 156 -16.90 19.79 3.34
N THR A 157 -17.42 20.99 3.18
CA THR A 157 -18.72 21.39 3.73
C THR A 157 -19.72 21.56 2.60
N SER A 158 -20.84 20.85 2.67
CA SER A 158 -21.91 20.98 1.68
C SER A 158 -22.61 22.34 1.79
N LYS A 159 -23.40 22.73 0.78
CA LYS A 159 -24.24 23.94 0.83
C LYS A 159 -25.22 23.97 2.01
N GLN A 160 -25.54 22.79 2.57
CA GLN A 160 -26.44 22.62 3.71
C GLN A 160 -25.69 22.64 5.06
N GLY A 161 -24.38 22.96 5.07
CA GLY A 161 -23.55 23.02 6.27
C GLY A 161 -23.03 21.66 6.75
N LYS A 162 -23.24 20.58 5.99
CA LYS A 162 -22.81 19.23 6.39
C LYS A 162 -21.34 19.02 6.10
N VAL A 163 -20.56 18.66 7.12
CA VAL A 163 -19.12 18.38 6.98
C VAL A 163 -18.90 16.91 6.64
N THR A 164 -18.05 16.67 5.63
CA THR A 164 -17.55 15.34 5.27
C THR A 164 -16.03 15.33 5.35
N TYR A 165 -15.49 14.36 6.06
CA TYR A 165 -14.07 14.07 6.19
C TYR A 165 -13.68 13.00 5.18
N PHE A 166 -12.54 13.14 4.53
CA PHE A 166 -12.09 12.19 3.53
C PHE A 166 -10.56 12.12 3.46
N HIS A 167 -10.06 11.00 2.96
CA HIS A 167 -8.65 10.85 2.61
C HIS A 167 -8.51 10.64 1.11
N GLN A 168 -7.43 11.20 0.56
CA GLN A 168 -7.06 10.99 -0.83
C GLN A 168 -5.61 10.58 -0.96
N ALA A 169 -5.28 9.92 -2.07
CA ALA A 169 -3.92 9.66 -2.48
C ALA A 169 -3.78 9.94 -3.97
N LEU A 170 -2.63 10.50 -4.35
CA LEU A 170 -2.15 10.51 -5.72
C LEU A 170 -1.54 9.14 -6.01
N LEU A 171 -1.94 8.52 -7.12
CA LEU A 171 -1.49 7.20 -7.55
C LEU A 171 -0.70 7.30 -8.86
N PRO A 172 0.64 7.28 -8.78
CA PRO A 172 1.51 7.30 -9.96
C PRO A 172 1.69 5.89 -10.51
N VAL A 173 1.58 5.75 -11.83
CA VAL A 173 1.62 4.47 -12.53
C VAL A 173 2.40 4.61 -13.83
N ILE A 174 3.34 3.69 -14.09
CA ILE A 174 4.03 3.59 -15.37
C ILE A 174 3.07 2.96 -16.38
N VAL A 175 2.87 3.66 -17.50
CA VAL A 175 1.95 3.27 -18.57
C VAL A 175 2.65 3.28 -19.93
N SER A 176 2.10 2.57 -20.90
CA SER A 176 2.49 2.65 -22.31
C SER A 176 1.24 2.59 -23.19
N PRO A 177 1.14 3.37 -24.28
CA PRO A 177 0.04 3.23 -25.22
C PRO A 177 0.02 1.85 -25.90
N ASP A 178 1.14 1.14 -25.92
CA ASP A 178 1.30 -0.15 -26.60
C ASP A 178 1.08 -1.35 -25.66
N HIS A 179 0.83 -1.12 -24.36
CA HIS A 179 0.67 -2.17 -23.36
C HIS A 179 -0.51 -1.91 -22.41
N GLU A 180 -1.38 -2.92 -22.25
CA GLU A 180 -2.51 -2.86 -21.30
C GLU A 180 -2.05 -2.97 -19.83
N SER A 181 -0.98 -3.73 -19.58
CA SER A 181 -0.42 -3.90 -18.24
C SER A 181 0.30 -2.63 -17.79
N VAL A 182 0.17 -2.30 -16.51
CA VAL A 182 0.75 -1.09 -15.92
C VAL A 182 1.55 -1.42 -14.65
N PHE A 183 2.47 -0.55 -14.26
CA PHE A 183 3.27 -0.75 -13.04
C PHE A 183 3.07 0.38 -12.04
N SER A 184 2.49 0.06 -10.89
CA SER A 184 2.28 1.03 -9.82
C SER A 184 3.60 1.47 -9.20
N LEU A 185 3.68 2.76 -8.86
CA LEU A 185 4.74 3.37 -8.08
C LEU A 185 4.21 3.73 -6.68
N PRO A 186 5.08 4.10 -5.71
CA PRO A 186 4.62 4.49 -4.38
C PRO A 186 3.58 5.62 -4.45
N PRO A 187 2.45 5.52 -3.72
CA PRO A 187 1.46 6.58 -3.68
C PRO A 187 1.96 7.79 -2.89
N GLU A 188 1.42 8.97 -3.17
CA GLU A 188 1.59 10.16 -2.32
C GLU A 188 0.26 10.51 -1.68
N PHE A 189 0.18 10.44 -0.35
CA PHE A 189 -1.03 10.81 0.37
C PHE A 189 -1.27 12.33 0.31
N ILE A 190 -2.52 12.71 0.03
CA ILE A 190 -2.97 14.10 0.01
C ILE A 190 -3.61 14.37 1.37
N THR A 191 -2.81 14.92 2.28
CA THR A 191 -3.22 15.17 3.67
C THR A 191 -2.89 16.62 4.03
N PRO A 192 -3.64 17.26 4.94
CA PRO A 192 -3.29 18.58 5.45
C PRO A 192 -1.82 18.65 5.86
N GLN A 193 -1.11 19.68 5.40
CA GLN A 193 0.31 19.87 5.68
C GLN A 193 0.47 20.85 6.83
N ASP A 194 1.40 20.56 7.74
CA ASP A 194 1.72 21.46 8.84
C ASP A 194 2.18 22.83 8.31
N GLY A 195 1.77 23.90 8.99
CA GLY A 195 2.04 25.28 8.58
C GLY A 195 1.31 25.76 7.32
N SER A 196 0.41 24.99 6.74
CA SER A 196 -0.37 25.40 5.54
C SER A 196 -1.78 25.88 5.91
N GLU A 197 -2.16 27.07 5.45
CA GLU A 197 -3.52 27.61 5.67
C GLU A 197 -4.59 26.91 4.83
N LYS A 198 -4.20 26.37 3.67
CA LYS A 198 -5.10 25.66 2.74
C LYS A 198 -4.92 24.16 2.87
N GLN A 199 -6.02 23.42 2.72
CA GLN A 199 -5.96 21.97 2.56
C GLN A 199 -5.10 21.59 1.36
N ASP A 200 -4.46 20.44 1.47
CA ASP A 200 -3.60 19.92 0.43
C ASP A 200 -4.39 19.52 -0.83
N CYS A 201 -3.70 19.36 -1.94
CA CYS A 201 -4.30 19.05 -3.23
C CYS A 201 -3.41 18.17 -4.10
N GLU A 202 -3.99 17.58 -5.15
CA GLU A 202 -3.30 16.72 -6.11
C GLU A 202 -2.06 17.39 -6.72
N GLN A 203 -2.13 18.68 -7.04
CA GLN A 203 -0.99 19.40 -7.61
C GLN A 203 0.20 19.49 -6.63
N ASN A 204 -0.07 19.72 -5.35
CA ASN A 204 0.98 19.80 -4.34
C ASN A 204 1.56 18.42 -4.04
N ALA A 205 0.71 17.39 -3.96
CA ALA A 205 1.16 16.00 -3.86
C ALA A 205 2.02 15.59 -5.07
N ALA A 206 1.64 15.96 -6.29
CA ALA A 206 2.43 15.67 -7.49
C ALA A 206 3.81 16.33 -7.44
N LYS A 207 3.91 17.59 -6.99
CA LYS A 207 5.20 18.26 -6.79
C LYS A 207 6.07 17.53 -5.76
N ARG A 208 5.49 17.13 -4.61
CA ARG A 208 6.21 16.37 -3.58
C ARG A 208 6.68 15.02 -4.11
N TRP A 209 5.83 14.31 -4.84
CA TRP A 209 6.14 13.02 -5.42
C TRP A 209 7.29 13.11 -6.44
N ILE A 210 7.20 14.04 -7.40
CA ILE A 210 8.26 14.27 -8.40
C ILE A 210 9.60 14.59 -7.72
N SER A 211 9.59 15.41 -6.67
CA SER A 211 10.82 15.80 -5.95
C SER A 211 11.50 14.64 -5.20
N ARG A 212 10.79 13.53 -4.97
CA ARG A 212 11.34 12.31 -4.33
C ARG A 212 11.67 11.22 -5.34
N ALA A 213 10.92 11.17 -6.45
CA ALA A 213 11.02 10.13 -7.47
C ALA A 213 12.07 10.43 -8.56
N CYS A 214 12.38 11.72 -8.79
CA CYS A 214 13.43 12.20 -9.68
C CYS A 214 14.68 12.62 -8.90
#